data_AF-A0A932LVB4-F1
#
_entry.id   AF-A0A932LVB4-F1
#
_cell.length_a   1.000
_cell.length_b   1.000
_cell.length_c   1.000
_cell.angle_alpha   90.00
_cell.angle_beta   90.00
_cell.angle_gamma   90.00
#
_symmetry.space_group_name_H-M   'P 1'
#
loop_
_entity.id
_entity.type
_entity.pdbx_description
1 polymer ?
#
loop_
_entity_poly.entity_id
_entity_poly.type
_entity_poly.pdbx_seq_one_letter_code
_entity_poly.pdbx_strand_id
1 'polypeptide(L)'
;MKNAHLRFGWLTYVKSTEKTTTSIKLRLDRFIGEVLPDPPRQAKAHLISVIGGDTQIAAISAAISLGDKFMVEGPGVQPIRVCLERNAQCFKGSVQLAGRKKPLRHLIGLSEELANTNVSGSSGRTLLGGSDSQFVWAALAHIQGIPGVPAWADWFAGELDSHKAVVRALGIGCNPVLVKGEKEQFLDWLSWGVESEAIKLPAATGSIRWPSLSLLDIFVPMV
;
A
#
# COMPACT_ATOMS: atom_id res chain seq x y z
N MET A 1 -8.87 -13.25 18.13
CA MET A 1 -9.08 -13.09 16.68
C MET A 1 -10.34 -12.26 16.43
N LYS A 2 -10.24 -11.10 15.77
CA LYS A 2 -11.43 -10.39 15.26
C LYS A 2 -12.02 -11.19 14.08
N ASN A 3 -13.34 -11.27 14.00
CA ASN A 3 -14.01 -11.97 12.89
C ASN A 3 -13.57 -11.40 11.53
N ALA A 4 -13.39 -12.27 10.53
CA ALA A 4 -12.86 -11.86 9.23
C ALA A 4 -13.65 -10.70 8.60
N HIS A 5 -14.99 -10.70 8.71
CA HIS A 5 -15.85 -9.65 8.17
C HIS A 5 -15.70 -8.27 8.84
N LEU A 6 -15.11 -8.20 10.03
CA LEU A 6 -14.80 -6.96 10.74
C LEU A 6 -13.48 -6.32 10.28
N ARG A 7 -12.68 -7.05 9.49
CA ARG A 7 -11.41 -6.56 8.92
C ARG A 7 -11.58 -5.91 7.55
N PHE A 8 -12.67 -6.21 6.87
CA PHE A 8 -12.95 -5.69 5.54
C PHE A 8 -13.63 -4.33 5.63
N GLY A 9 -13.20 -3.42 4.77
CA GLY A 9 -13.94 -2.22 4.44
C GLY A 9 -15.00 -2.46 3.36
N TRP A 10 -15.48 -1.35 2.82
CA TRP A 10 -16.40 -1.29 1.70
C TRP A 10 -15.89 -0.32 0.65
N LEU A 11 -16.06 -0.72 -0.61
CA LEU A 11 -15.96 0.15 -1.77
C LEU A 11 -17.35 0.30 -2.38
N THR A 12 -17.82 1.54 -2.47
CA THR A 12 -19.13 1.87 -3.05
C THR A 12 -18.94 2.72 -4.30
N TYR A 13 -19.52 2.28 -5.39
CA TYR A 13 -19.58 2.97 -6.67
C TYR A 13 -21.02 3.34 -6.97
N VAL A 14 -21.29 4.62 -7.20
CA VAL A 14 -22.61 5.10 -7.63
C VAL A 14 -22.43 5.91 -8.90
N LYS A 15 -23.13 5.51 -9.96
CA LYS A 15 -23.17 6.26 -11.22
C LYS A 15 -24.61 6.51 -11.59
N SER A 16 -24.98 7.79 -11.67
CA SER A 16 -26.27 8.20 -12.19
C SER A 16 -26.12 8.66 -13.63
N THR A 17 -26.97 8.14 -14.50
CA THR A 17 -27.23 8.67 -15.84
C THR A 17 -28.65 9.25 -15.86
N GLU A 18 -29.04 9.92 -16.94
CA GLU A 18 -30.40 10.47 -17.09
C GLU A 18 -31.50 9.40 -16.93
N LYS A 19 -31.19 8.14 -17.24
CA LYS A 19 -32.16 7.04 -17.28
C LYS A 19 -32.04 6.07 -16.12
N THR A 20 -30.89 5.98 -15.45
CA THR A 20 -30.63 4.91 -14.49
C THR A 20 -29.54 5.29 -13.50
N THR A 21 -29.73 4.92 -12.24
CA THR A 21 -28.69 4.96 -11.19
C THR A 21 -28.20 3.55 -10.89
N THR A 22 -26.91 3.30 -11.15
CA THR A 22 -26.22 2.06 -10.80
C THR A 22 -25.51 2.26 -9.46
N SER A 23 -25.78 1.39 -8.49
CA SER A 23 -25.09 1.38 -7.19
C SER A 23 -24.48 0.00 -6.94
N ILE A 24 -23.16 -0.06 -6.79
CA ILE A 24 -22.40 -1.30 -6.55
C ILE A 24 -21.62 -1.12 -5.25
N LYS A 25 -21.82 -2.04 -4.30
CA LYS A 25 -21.08 -2.09 -3.03
C LYS A 25 -20.33 -3.42 -2.92
N LEU A 26 -19.02 -3.36 -2.75
CA LEU A 26 -18.12 -4.51 -2.68
C LEU A 26 -17.33 -4.55 -1.37
N ARG A 27 -16.93 -5.75 -0.96
CA ARG A 27 -16.02 -5.94 0.17
C ARG A 27 -14.61 -5.52 -0.24
N LEU A 28 -14.00 -4.68 0.59
CA LEU A 28 -12.65 -4.13 0.39
C LEU A 28 -11.72 -4.80 1.40
N ASP A 29 -10.80 -5.63 0.91
CA ASP A 29 -9.81 -6.35 1.70
C ASP A 29 -8.64 -5.43 2.08
N ARG A 30 -8.08 -4.71 1.11
CA ARG A 30 -6.99 -3.76 1.31
C ARG A 30 -7.22 -2.43 0.60
N PHE A 31 -6.77 -1.36 1.25
CA PHE A 31 -6.81 0.00 0.72
C PHE A 31 -5.57 0.77 1.14
N ILE A 32 -4.98 1.53 0.22
CA ILE A 32 -3.99 2.55 0.52
C ILE A 32 -4.45 3.86 -0.13
N GLY A 33 -4.54 4.93 0.65
CA GLY A 33 -4.90 6.26 0.14
C GLY A 33 -4.16 7.41 0.80
N GLU A 34 -3.91 8.46 0.03
CA GLU A 34 -3.29 9.71 0.47
C GLU A 34 -4.37 10.81 0.52
N VAL A 35 -4.60 11.40 1.71
CA VAL A 35 -5.59 12.48 1.87
C VAL A 35 -5.13 13.71 1.11
N LEU A 36 -6.01 14.24 0.26
CA LEU A 36 -5.75 15.46 -0.47
C LEU A 36 -6.08 16.67 0.42
N PRO A 37 -5.24 17.72 0.42
CA PRO A 37 -5.48 18.92 1.22
C PRO A 37 -6.71 19.72 0.73
N ASP A 38 -6.99 19.67 -0.57
CA ASP A 38 -8.13 20.33 -1.22
C ASP A 38 -8.58 19.51 -2.44
N PRO A 39 -9.88 19.21 -2.61
CA PRO A 39 -11.01 19.47 -1.72
C PRO A 39 -11.07 18.54 -0.49
N PRO A 40 -11.69 18.99 0.61
CA PRO A 40 -11.78 18.21 1.84
C PRO A 40 -12.55 16.89 1.61
N ARG A 41 -12.16 15.85 2.36
CA ARG A 41 -12.73 14.49 2.27
C ARG A 41 -12.52 13.80 0.90
N GLN A 42 -11.47 14.17 0.18
CA GLN A 42 -10.97 13.41 -0.97
C GLN A 42 -9.60 12.83 -0.66
N ALA A 43 -9.32 11.67 -1.25
CA ALA A 43 -8.00 11.06 -1.23
C ALA A 43 -7.64 10.49 -2.60
N LYS A 44 -6.35 10.50 -2.93
CA LYS A 44 -5.81 9.68 -4.01
C LYS A 44 -5.74 8.24 -3.52
N ALA A 45 -6.31 7.31 -4.28
CA ALA A 45 -6.17 5.88 -3.99
C ALA A 45 -4.95 5.34 -4.73
N HIS A 46 -4.12 4.60 -4.01
CA HIS A 46 -2.95 3.93 -4.60
C HIS A 46 -3.15 2.44 -4.78
N LEU A 47 -3.88 1.81 -3.85
CA LEU A 47 -4.24 0.40 -3.87
C LEU A 47 -5.71 0.26 -3.52
N ILE A 48 -6.45 -0.51 -4.32
CA ILE A 48 -7.74 -1.09 -3.92
C ILE A 48 -7.73 -2.59 -4.18
N SER A 49 -8.14 -3.36 -3.18
CA SER A 49 -8.26 -4.82 -3.25
C SER A 49 -9.70 -5.19 -2.92
N VAL A 50 -10.52 -5.50 -3.92
CA VAL A 50 -11.97 -5.73 -3.74
C VAL A 50 -12.39 -7.11 -4.21
N ILE A 51 -13.39 -7.65 -3.51
CA ILE A 51 -13.95 -8.96 -3.76
C ILE A 51 -15.42 -8.84 -4.15
N GLY A 52 -15.82 -9.51 -5.23
CA GLY A 52 -17.19 -9.49 -5.74
C GLY A 52 -17.49 -10.64 -6.71
N GLY A 53 -18.66 -10.56 -7.35
CA GLY A 53 -18.98 -11.43 -8.50
C GLY A 53 -18.48 -10.88 -9.82
N ASP A 54 -18.55 -11.69 -10.87
CA ASP A 54 -18.08 -11.38 -12.24
C ASP A 54 -18.56 -10.01 -12.75
N THR A 55 -19.87 -9.76 -12.72
CA THR A 55 -20.46 -8.50 -13.22
C THR A 55 -20.01 -7.30 -12.39
N GLN A 56 -19.91 -7.44 -11.08
CA GLN A 56 -19.51 -6.34 -10.20
C GLN A 56 -18.04 -5.98 -10.42
N ILE A 57 -17.16 -6.98 -10.49
CA ILE A 57 -15.72 -6.76 -10.74
C ILE A 57 -15.46 -6.19 -12.13
N ALA A 58 -16.20 -6.64 -13.15
CA ALA A 58 -16.14 -6.05 -14.48
C ALA A 58 -16.52 -4.55 -14.47
N ALA A 59 -17.61 -4.20 -13.78
CA ALA A 59 -18.07 -2.81 -13.67
C ALA A 59 -17.08 -1.93 -12.90
N ILE A 60 -16.54 -2.39 -11.77
CA ILE A 60 -15.53 -1.63 -11.00
C ILE A 60 -14.25 -1.46 -11.80
N SER A 61 -13.77 -2.50 -12.49
CA SER A 61 -12.60 -2.39 -13.37
C SER A 61 -12.79 -1.36 -14.48
N ALA A 62 -13.97 -1.32 -15.12
CA ALA A 62 -14.27 -0.31 -16.12
C ALA A 62 -14.33 1.11 -15.52
N ALA A 63 -14.95 1.25 -14.34
CA ALA A 63 -15.01 2.53 -13.63
C ALA A 63 -13.61 3.06 -13.28
N ILE A 64 -12.68 2.20 -12.85
CA ILE A 64 -11.28 2.56 -12.60
C ILE A 64 -10.63 3.06 -13.89
N SER A 65 -10.77 2.34 -15.01
CA SER A 65 -10.20 2.75 -16.30
C SER A 65 -10.75 4.08 -16.82
N LEU A 66 -11.98 4.45 -16.44
CA LEU A 66 -12.59 5.74 -16.77
C LEU A 66 -12.18 6.87 -15.80
N GLY A 67 -11.42 6.57 -14.75
CA GLY A 67 -11.06 7.55 -13.72
C GLY A 67 -12.25 7.95 -12.82
N ASP A 68 -13.29 7.11 -12.73
CA ASP A 68 -14.44 7.39 -11.88
C ASP A 68 -14.04 7.39 -10.39
N LYS A 69 -14.82 8.10 -9.58
CA LYS A 69 -14.62 8.19 -8.13
C LYS A 69 -15.42 7.14 -7.38
N PHE A 70 -14.87 6.66 -6.27
CA PHE A 70 -15.48 5.70 -5.36
C PHE A 70 -15.62 6.28 -3.96
N MET A 71 -16.53 5.74 -3.17
CA MET A 71 -16.54 5.93 -1.72
C MET A 71 -15.89 4.74 -1.04
N VAL A 72 -14.94 4.99 -0.15
CA VAL A 72 -14.26 3.98 0.67
C VAL A 72 -14.56 4.25 2.14
N GLU A 73 -14.87 3.20 2.88
CA GLU A 73 -15.09 3.23 4.34
C GLU A 73 -14.65 1.90 4.96
N GLY A 74 -14.22 1.91 6.23
CA GLY A 74 -13.84 0.67 6.91
C GLY A 74 -13.17 0.89 8.26
N PRO A 75 -12.60 -0.17 8.86
CA PRO A 75 -11.86 -0.07 10.11
C PRO A 75 -10.77 1.00 10.02
N GLY A 76 -10.81 2.00 10.90
CA GLY A 76 -9.84 3.09 10.94
C GLY A 76 -9.97 4.13 9.82
N VAL A 77 -10.90 3.97 8.87
CA VAL A 77 -11.08 4.87 7.73
C VAL A 77 -12.53 5.33 7.64
N GLN A 78 -12.75 6.60 7.96
CA GLN A 78 -14.04 7.26 7.78
C GLN A 78 -14.41 7.35 6.29
N PRO A 79 -15.71 7.44 5.94
CA PRO A 79 -16.14 7.53 4.56
C PRO A 79 -15.42 8.66 3.80
N ILE A 80 -14.67 8.28 2.77
CA ILE A 80 -13.84 9.19 1.99
C ILE A 80 -14.00 8.91 0.49
N ARG A 81 -14.00 9.97 -0.32
CA ARG A 81 -14.09 9.85 -1.77
C ARG A 81 -12.70 9.65 -2.36
N VAL A 82 -12.54 8.64 -3.22
CA VAL A 82 -11.23 8.26 -3.75
C VAL A 82 -11.25 8.04 -5.26
N CYS A 83 -10.09 8.17 -5.90
CA CYS A 83 -9.86 7.86 -7.31
C CYS A 83 -8.44 7.30 -7.48
N LEU A 84 -8.24 6.30 -8.33
CA LEU A 84 -6.89 5.81 -8.69
C LEU A 84 -6.20 6.64 -9.77
N GLU A 85 -6.88 7.68 -10.24
CA GLU A 85 -6.46 8.57 -11.33
C GLU A 85 -6.33 7.82 -12.67
N ARG A 86 -5.74 8.49 -13.67
CA ARG A 86 -5.52 7.92 -14.99
C ARG A 86 -4.41 6.85 -14.93
N ASN A 87 -4.34 6.00 -15.95
CA ASN A 87 -3.32 4.95 -16.09
C ASN A 87 -3.28 3.92 -14.95
N ALA A 88 -4.33 3.85 -14.12
CA ALA A 88 -4.45 2.84 -13.09
C ALA A 88 -4.49 1.43 -13.70
N GLN A 89 -3.70 0.52 -13.14
CA GLN A 89 -3.61 -0.88 -13.58
C GLN A 89 -4.60 -1.74 -12.79
N CYS A 90 -5.21 -2.72 -13.47
CA CYS A 90 -6.20 -3.62 -12.86
C CYS A 90 -5.80 -5.08 -13.07
N PHE A 91 -5.64 -5.83 -11.99
CA PHE A 91 -5.35 -7.27 -11.99
C PHE A 91 -6.55 -8.04 -11.45
N LYS A 92 -7.00 -9.05 -12.20
CA LYS A 92 -8.21 -9.82 -11.87
C LYS A 92 -7.84 -11.26 -11.53
N GLY A 93 -8.33 -11.73 -10.38
CA GLY A 93 -8.18 -13.09 -9.89
C GLY A 93 -9.53 -13.80 -9.80
N SER A 94 -9.49 -15.13 -9.79
CA SER A 94 -10.65 -16.00 -9.63
C SER A 94 -10.36 -17.06 -8.59
N VAL A 95 -11.26 -17.20 -7.62
CA VAL A 95 -11.17 -18.23 -6.57
C VAL A 95 -12.44 -19.06 -6.60
N GLN A 96 -12.31 -20.34 -6.93
CA GLN A 96 -13.41 -21.27 -6.83
C GLN A 96 -13.55 -21.71 -5.37
N LEU A 97 -14.70 -21.43 -4.76
CA LEU A 97 -14.98 -21.83 -3.38
C LEU A 97 -15.88 -23.06 -3.35
N ALA A 98 -15.57 -24.00 -2.46
CA ALA A 98 -16.41 -25.16 -2.20
C ALA A 98 -17.85 -24.73 -1.88
N GLY A 99 -18.83 -25.36 -2.52
CA GLY A 99 -20.25 -25.05 -2.34
C GLY A 99 -20.78 -23.82 -3.10
N ARG A 100 -19.96 -23.06 -3.84
CA ARG A 100 -20.45 -21.98 -4.71
C ARG A 100 -20.54 -22.40 -6.17
N LYS A 101 -21.69 -22.12 -6.80
CA LYS A 101 -21.89 -22.31 -8.25
C LYS A 101 -21.06 -21.35 -9.11
N LYS A 102 -20.82 -20.13 -8.62
CA LYS A 102 -20.04 -19.09 -9.31
C LYS A 102 -18.75 -18.79 -8.55
N PRO A 103 -17.62 -18.59 -9.25
CA PRO A 103 -16.36 -18.24 -8.61
C PRO A 103 -16.45 -16.87 -7.93
N LEU A 104 -15.63 -16.69 -6.90
CA LEU A 104 -15.38 -15.39 -6.30
C LEU A 104 -14.34 -14.67 -7.15
N ARG A 105 -14.59 -13.40 -7.49
CA ARG A 105 -13.65 -12.58 -8.24
C ARG A 105 -12.96 -11.60 -7.32
N HIS A 106 -11.67 -11.44 -7.54
CA HIS A 106 -10.83 -10.48 -6.83
C HIS A 106 -10.28 -9.50 -7.85
N LEU A 107 -10.27 -8.22 -7.50
CA LEU A 107 -9.69 -7.16 -8.30
C LEU A 107 -8.70 -6.39 -7.45
N ILE A 108 -7.49 -6.25 -7.97
CA ILE A 108 -6.47 -5.34 -7.45
C ILE A 108 -6.36 -4.18 -8.43
N GLY A 109 -6.68 -2.97 -7.98
CA GLY A 109 -6.41 -1.73 -8.69
C GLY A 109 -5.18 -1.05 -8.09
N LEU A 110 -4.22 -0.66 -8.95
CA LEU A 110 -3.03 0.09 -8.57
C LEU A 110 -3.01 1.44 -9.29
N SER A 111 -2.69 2.52 -8.58
CA SER A 111 -2.37 3.80 -9.22
C SER A 111 -1.09 3.65 -10.04
N GLU A 112 -0.92 4.49 -11.07
CA GLU A 112 0.32 4.55 -11.86
C GLU A 112 1.56 4.73 -10.96
N GLU A 113 1.49 5.60 -9.96
CA GLU A 113 2.57 5.85 -9.02
C GLU A 113 3.00 4.59 -8.25
N LEU A 114 2.03 3.85 -7.71
CA LEU A 114 2.32 2.62 -6.97
C LEU A 114 2.79 1.48 -7.91
N ALA A 115 2.25 1.41 -9.12
CA ALA A 115 2.66 0.40 -10.10
C ALA A 115 4.10 0.64 -10.59
N ASN A 116 4.53 1.91 -10.66
CA ASN A 116 5.85 2.30 -11.13
C ASN A 116 6.87 2.52 -10.01
N THR A 117 6.55 2.18 -8.75
CA THR A 117 7.46 2.41 -7.61
C THR A 117 8.83 1.70 -7.79
N ASN A 118 8.89 0.64 -8.60
CA ASN A 118 10.15 -0.07 -8.93
C ASN A 118 10.86 0.47 -10.18
N VAL A 119 10.23 1.36 -10.95
CA VAL A 119 10.72 1.90 -12.22
C VAL A 119 11.12 3.35 -12.00
N SER A 120 12.40 3.55 -11.70
CA SER A 120 13.11 4.84 -11.61
C SER A 120 12.74 5.77 -10.43
N GLY A 121 13.72 5.99 -9.55
CA GLY A 121 13.63 6.88 -8.39
C GLY A 121 13.65 8.35 -8.77
N SER A 122 12.50 8.94 -9.08
CA SER A 122 12.41 10.39 -9.37
C SER A 122 11.24 11.11 -8.68
N SER A 123 10.45 10.44 -7.86
CA SER A 123 9.33 11.08 -7.15
C SER A 123 9.73 11.71 -5.82
N GLY A 124 10.98 11.55 -5.38
CA GLY A 124 11.43 11.93 -4.03
C GLY A 124 10.65 11.25 -2.91
N ARG A 125 9.87 10.20 -3.20
CA ARG A 125 9.00 9.51 -2.25
C ARG A 125 8.70 8.07 -2.64
N THR A 126 8.63 7.18 -1.65
CA THR A 126 8.31 5.76 -1.79
C THR A 126 7.08 5.43 -0.96
N LEU A 127 6.05 4.86 -1.58
CA LEU A 127 4.83 4.42 -0.88
C LEU A 127 4.95 2.94 -0.49
N LEU A 128 4.79 2.64 0.79
CA LEU A 128 4.96 1.32 1.37
C LEU A 128 3.68 0.85 2.06
N GLY A 129 3.38 -0.44 1.96
CA GLY A 129 2.15 -1.03 2.52
C GLY A 129 2.21 -1.35 4.02
N GLY A 130 3.35 -1.14 4.67
CA GLY A 130 3.59 -1.45 6.08
C GLY A 130 4.53 -0.44 6.70
N SER A 131 4.42 -0.26 8.02
CA SER A 131 5.15 0.75 8.79
C SER A 131 6.21 0.15 9.73
N ASP A 132 6.36 -1.17 9.74
CA ASP A 132 7.34 -1.86 10.59
C ASP A 132 8.76 -1.49 10.16
N SER A 133 9.67 -1.26 11.11
CA SER A 133 11.03 -0.75 10.82
C SER A 133 11.80 -1.70 9.91
N GLN A 134 11.72 -3.01 10.16
CA GLN A 134 12.38 -4.01 9.33
C GLN A 134 11.78 -4.07 7.92
N PHE A 135 10.45 -4.04 7.81
CA PHE A 135 9.78 -4.00 6.51
C PHE A 135 10.15 -2.75 5.70
N VAL A 136 10.07 -1.57 6.32
CA VAL A 136 10.39 -0.30 5.68
C VAL A 136 11.84 -0.30 5.21
N TRP A 137 12.76 -0.71 6.07
CA TRP A 137 14.18 -0.79 5.73
C TRP A 137 14.46 -1.77 4.60
N ALA A 138 13.91 -2.99 4.65
CA ALA A 138 14.06 -3.98 3.59
C ALA A 138 13.52 -3.47 2.25
N ALA A 139 12.36 -2.83 2.27
CA ALA A 139 11.73 -2.27 1.07
C ALA A 139 12.57 -1.13 0.48
N LEU A 140 13.04 -0.18 1.29
CA LEU A 140 13.88 0.92 0.82
C LEU A 140 15.22 0.42 0.29
N ALA A 141 15.87 -0.49 1.00
CA ALA A 141 17.13 -1.11 0.56
C ALA A 141 16.97 -1.77 -0.81
N HIS A 142 15.87 -2.51 -1.01
CA HIS A 142 15.55 -3.17 -2.27
C HIS A 142 15.21 -2.18 -3.39
N ILE A 143 14.28 -1.26 -3.15
CA ILE A 143 13.75 -0.33 -4.17
C ILE A 143 14.83 0.66 -4.60
N GLN A 144 15.59 1.22 -3.65
CA GLN A 144 16.61 2.23 -3.92
C GLN A 144 17.99 1.62 -4.26
N GLY A 145 18.16 0.31 -4.04
CA GLY A 145 19.44 -0.37 -4.24
C GLY A 145 20.55 0.21 -3.36
N ILE A 146 20.26 0.45 -2.08
CA ILE A 146 21.21 0.90 -1.06
C ILE A 146 21.68 -0.28 -0.19
N PRO A 147 22.84 -0.19 0.49
CA PRO A 147 23.32 -1.26 1.35
C PRO A 147 22.29 -1.60 2.43
N GLY A 148 21.91 -2.87 2.51
CA GLY A 148 20.82 -3.31 3.36
C GLY A 148 21.29 -4.31 4.42
N VAL A 149 21.55 -3.84 5.65
CA VAL A 149 21.85 -4.69 6.82
C VAL A 149 20.67 -4.69 7.77
N PRO A 150 20.03 -5.84 8.09
CA PRO A 150 18.80 -5.86 8.91
C PRO A 150 18.92 -5.14 10.26
N ALA A 151 20.09 -5.21 10.90
CA ALA A 151 20.35 -4.58 12.19
C ALA A 151 20.28 -3.04 12.16
N TRP A 152 20.33 -2.41 10.98
CA TRP A 152 20.24 -0.95 10.84
C TRP A 152 18.79 -0.45 10.83
N ALA A 153 17.80 -1.35 10.79
CA ALA A 153 16.39 -0.98 10.61
C ALA A 153 15.88 0.03 11.67
N ASP A 154 16.15 -0.22 12.95
CA ASP A 154 15.65 0.64 14.03
C ASP A 154 16.36 1.99 14.07
N TRP A 155 17.67 2.01 13.80
CA TRP A 155 18.43 3.25 13.68
C TRP A 155 17.91 4.09 12.50
N PHE A 156 17.73 3.47 11.33
CA PHE A 156 17.25 4.17 10.14
C PHE A 156 15.80 4.66 10.30
N ALA A 157 14.96 3.93 11.02
CA ALA A 157 13.62 4.39 11.41
C ALA A 157 13.70 5.66 12.29
N GLY A 158 14.67 5.73 13.20
CA GLY A 158 14.95 6.92 14.01
C GLY A 158 15.37 8.14 13.17
N GLU A 159 16.19 7.94 12.14
CA GLU A 159 16.57 9.00 11.20
C GLU A 159 15.36 9.49 10.40
N LEU A 160 14.56 8.55 9.88
CA LEU A 160 13.31 8.85 9.17
C LEU A 160 12.36 9.71 10.01
N ASP A 161 12.20 9.40 11.30
CA ASP A 161 11.36 10.17 12.22
C ASP A 161 11.98 11.55 12.53
N SER A 162 13.28 11.59 12.80
CA SER A 162 14.01 12.84 13.12
C SER A 162 13.95 13.84 11.96
N HIS A 163 14.05 13.36 10.72
CA HIS A 163 13.93 14.16 9.51
C HIS A 163 12.48 14.39 9.06
N LYS A 164 11.47 13.88 9.78
CA LYS A 164 10.04 13.93 9.40
C LYS A 164 9.80 13.41 7.99
N ALA A 165 10.58 12.41 7.60
CA ALA A 165 10.56 11.80 6.28
C ALA A 165 9.44 10.76 6.13
N VAL A 166 8.77 10.35 7.22
CA VAL A 166 7.67 9.40 7.17
C VAL A 166 6.33 10.10 7.38
N VAL A 167 5.39 9.84 6.48
CA VAL A 167 3.99 10.29 6.58
C VAL A 167 3.07 9.08 6.55
N ARG A 168 2.14 8.99 7.50
CA ARG A 168 1.14 7.92 7.51
C ARG A 168 0.10 8.14 6.42
N ALA A 169 -0.24 7.09 5.69
CA ALA A 169 -1.32 7.07 4.71
C ALA A 169 -2.56 6.35 5.29
N LEU A 170 -3.72 6.52 4.64
CA LEU A 170 -4.93 5.80 4.99
C LEU A 170 -4.78 4.33 4.61
N GLY A 171 -5.06 3.44 5.55
CA GLY A 171 -4.96 1.99 5.39
C GLY A 171 -6.23 1.25 5.81
N ILE A 172 -6.69 0.31 4.99
CA ILE A 172 -7.60 -0.77 5.42
C ILE A 172 -6.87 -2.07 5.16
N GLY A 173 -6.81 -2.96 6.16
CA GLY A 173 -6.09 -4.23 6.04
C GLY A 173 -4.56 -4.09 5.94
N CYS A 174 -4.02 -2.89 6.13
CA CYS A 174 -2.59 -2.58 6.13
C CYS A 174 -2.32 -1.27 6.90
N ASN A 175 -1.03 -0.97 7.17
CA ASN A 175 -0.61 0.28 7.81
C ASN A 175 0.39 1.02 6.91
N PRO A 176 -0.09 1.70 5.86
CA PRO A 176 0.77 2.24 4.82
C PRO A 176 1.48 3.52 5.27
N VAL A 177 2.69 3.70 4.75
CA VAL A 177 3.51 4.88 4.98
C VAL A 177 4.08 5.39 3.66
N LEU A 178 4.14 6.71 3.54
CA LEU A 178 4.86 7.41 2.48
C LEU A 178 6.20 7.86 3.07
N VAL A 179 7.28 7.34 2.53
CA VAL A 179 8.65 7.71 2.89
C VAL A 179 9.15 8.75 1.90
N LYS A 180 9.55 9.92 2.37
CA LYS A 180 10.15 10.99 1.58
C LYS A 180 11.66 10.84 1.59
N GLY A 181 12.29 11.08 0.46
CA GLY A 181 13.73 11.02 0.27
C GLY A 181 14.13 10.21 -0.94
N GLU A 182 15.34 10.46 -1.39
CA GLU A 182 15.98 9.81 -2.53
C GLU A 182 17.17 8.98 -2.07
N LYS A 183 17.67 8.15 -2.98
CA LYS A 183 18.79 7.24 -2.73
C LYS A 183 19.98 7.97 -2.12
N GLU A 184 20.35 9.11 -2.69
CA GLU A 184 21.51 9.92 -2.29
C GLU A 184 21.36 10.40 -0.85
N GLN A 185 20.18 10.94 -0.50
CA GLN A 185 19.90 11.37 0.87
C GLN A 185 20.00 10.22 1.87
N PHE A 186 19.48 9.04 1.53
CA PHE A 186 19.58 7.87 2.41
C PHE A 186 21.02 7.37 2.54
N LEU A 187 21.83 7.46 1.48
CA LEU A 187 23.25 7.13 1.53
C LEU A 187 24.03 8.12 2.40
N ASP A 188 23.71 9.42 2.33
CA ASP A 188 24.33 10.44 3.18
C ASP A 188 24.07 10.16 4.67
N TRP A 189 22.82 9.81 5.03
CA TRP A 189 22.49 9.40 6.39
C TRP A 189 23.28 8.16 6.81
N LEU A 190 23.33 7.14 5.96
CA LEU A 190 24.09 5.92 6.25
C LEU A 190 25.59 6.19 6.42
N SER A 191 26.18 7.09 5.61
CA SER A 191 27.59 7.49 5.75
C SER A 191 27.83 8.09 7.13
N TRP A 192 26.98 9.04 7.53
CA TRP A 192 27.05 9.66 8.85
C TRP A 192 26.86 8.64 9.99
N GLY A 193 25.92 7.70 9.84
CA GLY A 193 25.70 6.64 10.82
C GLY A 193 26.90 5.71 11.00
N VAL A 194 27.66 5.46 9.93
CA VAL A 194 28.90 4.68 9.99
C VAL A 194 30.05 5.50 10.60
N GLU A 195 30.22 6.75 10.16
CA GLU A 195 31.26 7.66 10.65
C GLU A 195 31.13 7.97 12.15
N SER A 196 29.90 8.05 12.64
CA SER A 196 29.58 8.27 14.05
C SER A 196 29.55 6.99 14.89
N GLU A 197 29.83 5.83 14.30
CA GLU A 197 29.73 4.49 14.89
C GLU A 197 28.32 4.09 15.39
N ALA A 198 27.28 4.86 15.03
CA ALA A 198 25.89 4.55 15.38
C ALA A 198 25.39 3.26 14.72
N ILE A 199 25.88 2.97 13.51
CA ILE A 199 25.72 1.69 12.82
C ILE A 199 27.08 1.14 12.41
N LYS A 200 27.21 -0.19 12.40
CA LYS A 200 28.48 -0.86 12.10
C LYS A 200 28.40 -1.61 10.80
N LEU A 201 29.47 -1.51 10.00
CA LEU A 201 29.68 -2.39 8.87
C LEU A 201 29.90 -3.83 9.37
N PRO A 202 29.49 -4.84 8.59
CA PRO A 202 29.76 -6.24 8.91
C PRO A 202 31.25 -6.50 9.09
N ALA A 203 31.63 -7.24 10.14
CA ALA A 203 33.03 -7.56 10.44
C ALA A 203 33.69 -8.50 9.41
N ALA A 204 32.88 -9.23 8.63
CA ALA A 204 33.34 -10.15 7.62
C ALA A 204 32.68 -9.86 6.27
N THR A 205 33.46 -9.97 5.21
CA THR A 205 32.98 -9.88 3.83
C THR A 205 32.10 -11.10 3.51
N GLY A 206 30.91 -10.88 2.98
CA GLY A 206 29.99 -11.96 2.60
C GLY A 206 28.59 -11.46 2.30
N SER A 207 27.69 -12.39 1.95
CA SER A 207 26.29 -12.06 1.74
C SER A 207 25.60 -11.72 3.06
N ILE A 208 24.84 -10.63 3.06
CA ILE A 208 23.99 -10.28 4.19
C ILE A 208 22.79 -11.23 4.24
N ARG A 209 22.60 -11.88 5.38
CA ARG A 209 21.45 -12.75 5.64
C ARG A 209 20.30 -11.89 6.17
N TRP A 210 19.24 -11.79 5.38
CA TRP A 210 17.98 -11.24 5.85
C TRP A 210 17.19 -12.30 6.63
N PRO A 211 16.45 -11.91 7.69
CA PRO A 211 15.58 -12.84 8.40
C PRO A 211 14.56 -13.43 7.42
N SER A 212 14.29 -14.72 7.58
CA SER A 212 13.25 -15.41 6.80
C SER A 212 11.89 -14.92 7.29
N LEU A 213 11.09 -14.35 6.39
CA LEU A 213 9.68 -14.08 6.68
C LEU A 213 8.88 -15.36 6.39
N SER A 214 8.20 -15.89 7.41
CA SER A 214 7.23 -16.96 7.20
C SER A 214 5.90 -16.38 6.73
N LEU A 215 5.08 -17.19 6.04
CA LEU A 215 3.71 -16.79 5.70
C LEU A 215 2.88 -16.41 6.95
N LEU A 216 3.19 -17.01 8.11
CA LEU A 216 2.51 -16.70 9.37
C LEU A 216 2.81 -15.28 9.85
N ASP A 217 4.04 -14.79 9.64
CA ASP A 217 4.46 -13.43 9.98
C ASP A 217 3.74 -12.37 9.13
N ILE A 218 3.30 -12.76 7.93
CA ILE A 218 2.54 -11.89 7.00
C ILE A 218 1.07 -11.76 7.42
N PHE A 219 0.52 -12.73 8.16
CA PHE A 219 -0.88 -12.75 8.59
C PHE A 219 -1.10 -12.43 10.06
N VAL A 220 -0.10 -11.87 10.75
CA VAL A 220 -0.24 -11.47 12.16
C VAL A 220 -1.43 -10.51 12.29
N PRO A 221 -2.41 -10.81 13.14
CA PRO A 221 -3.57 -9.95 13.30
C PRO A 221 -3.12 -8.60 13.88
N MET A 222 -3.47 -7.50 13.21
CA MET A 222 -3.47 -6.18 13.86
C MET A 222 -4.32 -6.29 15.12
N VAL A 223 -3.69 -6.11 16.28
CA VAL A 223 -4.34 -6.08 17.60
C VAL A 223 -5.34 -4.93 17.64
#